data_AF-A0A351F964-F1
#
_entry.id   AF-A0A351F964-F1
#
_cell.length_a   1.000
_cell.length_b   1.000
_cell.length_c   1.000
_cell.angle_alpha   90.00
_cell.angle_beta   90.00
_cell.angle_gamma   90.00
#
_symmetry.space_group_name_H-M   'P 1'
#
loop_
_entity.id
_entity.type
_entity.pdbx_description
1 polymer ?
#
loop_
_entity_poly.entity_id
_entity_poly.type
_entity_poly.pdbx_seq_one_letter_code
_entity_poly.pdbx_strand_id
1 'polypeptide(L)'
;TICFIGIPFITAYNIISSIFRGLGDSKSPMYFIAIACVCNIGLDYLFIGALGLGPAGAALGTTLSQTISVIISLIVIRKTNTGIKLTKEDFKLKKDTIGNVLKIGIPVSLQDGFIQISFIIITIIANRRGLNDAAAVGIVEKIISFLFLIPSSMLSSISALGAQNIGAGKPHRAKLTLRYAIILILCSGVVVIGIVQLIAPQLVAMFDDSPEVVRLGTQYLRSYVVDYLFAGIHFCMSGYFCAIERSGISFLHNSISIVCARVPISYIASIKFPTTLFPMGCAAPCGSLLSIIICVIAYIVINKKEKTEAIQNG
;
A
#
# COMPACT_ATOMS: atom_id res chain seq x y z
N THR A 1 5.60 -20.72 -11.90
CA THR A 1 4.31 -21.36 -12.24
C THR A 1 3.35 -21.40 -11.06
N ILE A 2 3.77 -21.92 -9.90
CA ILE A 2 2.91 -22.06 -8.72
C ILE A 2 2.35 -20.71 -8.24
N CYS A 3 3.20 -19.67 -8.12
CA CYS A 3 2.74 -18.32 -7.75
C CYS A 3 1.70 -17.74 -8.73
N PHE A 4 1.81 -18.05 -10.03
CA PHE A 4 0.83 -17.59 -11.03
C PHE A 4 -0.53 -18.27 -10.85
N ILE A 5 -0.54 -19.56 -10.48
CA ILE A 5 -1.77 -20.30 -10.14
C ILE A 5 -2.42 -19.72 -8.87
N GLY A 6 -1.63 -19.12 -7.97
CA GLY A 6 -2.13 -18.45 -6.77
C GLY A 6 -2.85 -17.12 -7.01
N ILE A 7 -2.58 -16.44 -8.14
CA ILE A 7 -3.11 -15.08 -8.41
C ILE A 7 -4.65 -15.02 -8.35
N PRO A 8 -5.42 -15.93 -8.98
CA PRO A 8 -6.88 -15.92 -8.88
C PRO A 8 -7.39 -16.02 -7.44
N PHE A 9 -6.75 -16.83 -6.59
CA PHE A 9 -7.16 -17.00 -5.19
C PHE A 9 -6.86 -15.76 -4.35
N ILE A 10 -5.67 -15.17 -4.52
CA ILE A 10 -5.30 -13.92 -3.85
C ILE A 10 -6.26 -12.79 -4.26
N THR A 11 -6.59 -12.74 -5.56
CA THR A 11 -7.53 -11.76 -6.12
C THR A 11 -8.93 -11.96 -5.53
N ALA A 12 -9.42 -13.20 -5.49
CA ALA A 12 -10.71 -13.53 -4.89
C ALA A 12 -10.78 -13.14 -3.41
N TYR A 13 -9.72 -13.43 -2.63
CA TYR A 13 -9.62 -13.02 -1.24
C TYR A 13 -9.70 -11.49 -1.08
N ASN A 14 -8.94 -10.74 -1.91
CA ASN A 14 -8.94 -9.28 -1.86
C ASN A 14 -10.30 -8.67 -2.26
N ILE A 15 -11.00 -9.29 -3.21
CA ILE A 15 -12.38 -8.90 -3.58
C ILE A 15 -13.31 -9.11 -2.40
N ILE A 16 -13.32 -10.32 -1.81
CA ILE A 16 -14.21 -10.64 -0.68
C ILE A 16 -13.92 -9.71 0.51
N SER A 17 -12.64 -9.50 0.83
CA SER A 17 -12.22 -8.57 1.88
C SER A 17 -12.69 -7.14 1.62
N SER A 18 -12.69 -6.70 0.36
CA SER A 18 -13.19 -5.37 -0.02
C SER A 18 -14.71 -5.27 0.11
N ILE A 19 -15.46 -6.34 -0.16
CA ILE A 19 -16.91 -6.41 0.08
C ILE A 19 -17.21 -6.23 1.58
N PHE A 20 -16.57 -7.00 2.45
CA PHE A 20 -16.76 -6.89 3.90
C PHE A 20 -16.38 -5.49 4.43
N ARG A 21 -15.25 -4.92 3.99
CA ARG A 21 -14.89 -3.54 4.33
C ARG A 21 -15.92 -2.52 3.84
N GLY A 22 -16.47 -2.71 2.63
CA GLY A 22 -17.54 -1.88 2.07
C GLY A 22 -18.83 -1.93 2.90
N LEU A 23 -19.11 -3.07 3.54
CA LEU A 23 -20.21 -3.24 4.51
C LEU A 23 -19.91 -2.69 5.91
N GLY A 24 -18.67 -2.27 6.19
CA GLY A 24 -18.23 -1.83 7.51
C GLY A 24 -17.78 -2.95 8.44
N ASP A 25 -17.64 -4.19 7.95
CA ASP A 25 -17.08 -5.31 8.70
C ASP A 25 -15.59 -5.46 8.41
N SER A 26 -14.76 -4.91 9.30
CA SER A 26 -13.30 -5.08 9.25
C SER A 26 -12.80 -6.32 9.99
N LYS A 27 -13.62 -6.94 10.83
CA LYS A 27 -13.22 -8.07 11.70
C LYS A 27 -13.20 -9.37 10.92
N SER A 28 -14.21 -9.63 10.09
CA SER A 28 -14.29 -10.87 9.31
C SER A 28 -13.06 -11.07 8.40
N PRO A 29 -12.63 -10.09 7.58
CA PRO A 29 -11.39 -10.22 6.79
C PRO A 29 -10.14 -10.48 7.63
N MET A 30 -10.04 -9.86 8.81
CA MET A 30 -8.92 -10.06 9.73
C MET A 30 -8.86 -11.50 10.26
N TYR A 31 -10.01 -12.11 10.57
CA TYR A 31 -10.04 -13.52 10.98
C TYR A 31 -9.69 -14.46 9.83
N PHE A 32 -10.15 -14.17 8.60
CA PHE A 32 -9.83 -15.01 7.44
C PHE A 32 -8.33 -15.04 7.16
N ILE A 33 -7.67 -13.88 7.18
CA ILE A 33 -6.21 -13.82 6.96
C ILE A 33 -5.43 -14.43 8.13
N ALA A 34 -5.90 -14.30 9.37
CA ALA A 34 -5.27 -14.94 10.53
C ALA A 34 -5.28 -16.47 10.40
N ILE A 35 -6.43 -17.05 10.01
CA ILE A 35 -6.54 -18.49 9.76
C ILE A 35 -5.63 -18.90 8.60
N ALA A 36 -5.61 -18.12 7.51
CA ALA A 36 -4.73 -18.37 6.37
C ALA A 36 -3.25 -18.37 6.79
N CYS A 37 -2.82 -17.43 7.64
CA CYS A 37 -1.46 -17.38 8.17
C CYS A 37 -1.12 -18.61 9.00
N VAL A 38 -2.01 -19.05 9.89
CA VAL A 38 -1.79 -20.28 10.70
C VAL A 38 -1.69 -21.51 9.80
N CYS A 39 -2.59 -21.64 8.81
CA CYS A 39 -2.50 -22.70 7.81
C CYS A 39 -1.18 -22.64 7.02
N ASN A 40 -0.74 -21.44 6.65
CA ASN A 40 0.48 -21.25 5.87
C ASN A 40 1.72 -21.72 6.62
N ILE A 41 1.84 -21.34 7.91
CA ILE A 41 2.94 -21.80 8.76
C ILE A 41 2.96 -23.33 8.83
N GLY A 42 1.81 -23.97 9.07
CA GLY A 42 1.73 -25.44 9.12
C GLY A 42 2.09 -26.11 7.79
N LEU A 43 1.61 -25.56 6.68
CA LEU A 43 1.92 -26.07 5.34
C LEU A 43 3.39 -25.85 4.96
N ASP A 44 4.02 -24.77 5.40
CA ASP A 44 5.44 -24.51 5.13
C ASP A 44 6.32 -25.51 5.90
N TYR A 45 6.00 -25.82 7.17
CA TYR A 45 6.68 -26.90 7.90
C TYR A 45 6.56 -28.25 7.20
N LEU A 46 5.39 -28.55 6.64
CA LEU A 46 5.16 -29.79 5.90
C LEU A 46 5.92 -29.81 4.57
N PHE A 47 5.74 -28.80 3.73
CA PHE A 47 6.25 -28.80 2.36
C PHE A 47 7.74 -28.49 2.27
N ILE A 48 8.22 -27.52 3.04
CA ILE A 48 9.64 -27.13 3.04
C ILE A 48 10.43 -28.07 3.94
N GLY A 49 9.94 -28.32 5.15
CA GLY A 49 10.60 -29.15 6.15
C GLY A 49 10.51 -30.64 5.83
N ALA A 50 9.32 -31.22 5.95
CA ALA A 50 9.15 -32.68 5.87
C ALA A 50 9.28 -33.24 4.44
N LEU A 51 8.77 -32.52 3.43
CA LEU A 51 8.81 -32.97 2.02
C LEU A 51 10.00 -32.41 1.22
N GLY A 52 10.77 -31.47 1.79
CA GLY A 52 11.99 -30.95 1.14
C GLY A 52 11.74 -30.19 -0.17
N LEU A 53 10.53 -29.67 -0.41
CA LEU A 53 10.14 -29.03 -1.68
C LEU A 53 10.75 -27.62 -1.88
N GLY A 54 11.55 -27.13 -0.92
CA GLY A 54 12.28 -25.87 -1.00
C GLY A 54 11.36 -24.67 -1.36
N PRO A 55 11.79 -23.77 -2.27
CA PRO A 55 11.01 -22.60 -2.68
C PRO A 55 9.66 -22.94 -3.32
N ALA A 56 9.56 -24.09 -3.99
CA ALA A 56 8.29 -24.55 -4.57
C ALA A 56 7.29 -24.92 -3.47
N GLY A 57 7.77 -25.50 -2.37
CA GLY A 57 6.98 -25.77 -1.17
C GLY A 57 6.38 -24.51 -0.55
N ALA A 58 7.19 -23.45 -0.39
CA ALA A 58 6.72 -22.15 0.12
C ALA A 58 5.61 -21.54 -0.76
N ALA A 59 5.78 -21.60 -2.08
CA ALA A 59 4.77 -21.12 -3.03
C ALA A 59 3.46 -21.92 -2.96
N LEU A 60 3.54 -23.25 -2.76
CA LEU A 60 2.37 -24.11 -2.58
C LEU A 60 1.66 -23.83 -1.26
N GLY A 61 2.41 -23.72 -0.16
CA GLY A 61 1.88 -23.39 1.16
C GLY A 61 1.10 -22.09 1.15
N THR A 62 1.66 -21.05 0.53
CA THR A 62 1.00 -19.75 0.36
C THR A 62 -0.27 -19.87 -0.47
N THR A 63 -0.20 -20.56 -1.61
CA THR A 63 -1.35 -20.69 -2.54
C THR A 63 -2.51 -21.44 -1.87
N LEU A 64 -2.24 -22.57 -1.24
CA LEU A 64 -3.26 -23.38 -0.57
C LEU A 64 -3.89 -22.65 0.62
N SER A 65 -3.10 -21.93 1.40
CA SER A 65 -3.61 -21.14 2.53
C SER A 65 -4.55 -20.03 2.08
N GLN A 66 -4.22 -19.37 0.97
CA GLN A 66 -5.10 -18.37 0.35
C GLN A 66 -6.38 -19.03 -0.19
N THR A 67 -6.29 -20.22 -0.80
CA THR A 67 -7.48 -20.99 -1.21
C THR A 67 -8.39 -21.31 -0.02
N ILE A 68 -7.82 -21.74 1.11
CA ILE A 68 -8.57 -22.00 2.35
C ILE A 68 -9.28 -20.73 2.83
N SER A 69 -8.58 -19.57 2.83
CA SER A 69 -9.15 -18.27 3.18
C SER A 69 -10.35 -17.89 2.31
N VAL A 70 -10.24 -18.09 0.99
CA VAL A 70 -11.33 -17.85 0.04
C VAL A 70 -12.52 -18.75 0.33
N ILE A 71 -12.29 -20.05 0.57
CA ILE A 71 -13.37 -21.00 0.88
C ILE A 71 -14.09 -20.60 2.17
N ILE A 72 -13.34 -20.30 3.25
CA ILE A 72 -13.92 -19.90 4.53
C ILE A 72 -14.72 -18.60 4.38
N SER A 73 -14.15 -17.60 3.71
CA SER A 73 -14.83 -16.31 3.52
C SER A 73 -16.10 -16.43 2.67
N LEU A 74 -16.13 -17.31 1.65
CA LEU A 74 -17.34 -17.65 0.89
C LEU A 74 -18.39 -18.44 1.70
N ILE A 75 -17.98 -19.26 2.66
CA ILE A 75 -18.93 -19.92 3.57
C ILE A 75 -19.53 -18.88 4.52
N VAL A 76 -18.71 -17.99 5.08
CA VAL A 76 -19.15 -16.96 6.03
C VAL A 76 -20.08 -15.94 5.37
N ILE A 77 -19.80 -15.49 4.14
CA ILE A 77 -20.70 -14.55 3.43
C ILE A 77 -22.07 -15.18 3.15
N ARG A 78 -22.15 -16.51 2.96
CA ARG A 78 -23.42 -17.23 2.75
C ARG A 78 -24.18 -17.49 4.05
N LYS A 79 -23.48 -17.73 5.16
CA LYS A 79 -24.10 -18.07 6.45
C LYS A 79 -24.43 -16.85 7.31
N THR A 80 -23.70 -15.76 7.13
CA THR A 80 -23.88 -14.55 7.95
C THR A 80 -24.98 -13.69 7.33
N ASN A 81 -25.89 -13.16 8.15
CA ASN A 81 -26.95 -12.26 7.71
C ASN A 81 -26.37 -10.84 7.47
N THR A 82 -25.45 -10.73 6.51
CA THR A 82 -24.75 -9.49 6.12
C THR A 82 -25.65 -8.50 5.37
N GLY A 83 -26.92 -8.84 5.15
CA GLY A 83 -27.83 -8.13 4.25
C GLY A 83 -27.58 -8.43 2.77
N ILE A 84 -26.55 -9.20 2.41
CA ILE A 84 -26.27 -9.63 1.04
C ILE A 84 -26.68 -11.10 0.88
N LYS A 85 -27.72 -11.36 0.07
CA LYS A 85 -28.06 -12.71 -0.38
C LYS A 85 -27.51 -12.90 -1.79
N LEU A 86 -26.50 -13.76 -1.94
CA LEU A 86 -25.98 -14.15 -3.25
C LEU A 86 -26.98 -15.09 -3.94
N THR A 87 -27.65 -14.59 -4.97
CA THR A 87 -28.50 -15.39 -5.84
C THR A 87 -27.77 -15.71 -7.15
N LYS A 88 -28.24 -16.72 -7.91
CA LYS A 88 -27.68 -17.03 -9.23
C LYS A 88 -27.80 -15.86 -10.22
N GLU A 89 -28.76 -14.97 -10.00
CA GLU A 89 -28.98 -13.81 -10.87
C GLU A 89 -27.95 -12.71 -10.69
N ASP A 90 -27.28 -12.64 -9.53
CA ASP A 90 -26.23 -11.66 -9.24
C ASP A 90 -24.92 -11.93 -10.02
N PHE A 91 -24.80 -13.11 -10.62
CA PHE A 91 -23.68 -13.47 -11.51
C PHE A 91 -23.88 -12.98 -12.95
N LYS A 92 -25.00 -12.29 -13.26
CA LYS A 92 -25.20 -11.66 -14.57
C LYS A 92 -24.31 -10.43 -14.71
N LEU A 93 -23.60 -10.35 -15.84
CA LEU A 93 -22.69 -9.25 -16.14
C LEU A 93 -23.45 -7.92 -16.32
N LYS A 94 -23.28 -6.97 -15.40
CA LYS A 94 -23.85 -5.62 -15.52
C LYS A 94 -22.76 -4.65 -16.01
N LYS A 95 -22.81 -4.30 -17.31
CA LYS A 95 -21.78 -3.45 -17.95
C LYS A 95 -21.57 -2.11 -17.22
N ASP A 96 -22.65 -1.46 -16.81
CA ASP A 96 -22.58 -0.16 -16.13
C ASP A 96 -21.90 -0.27 -14.76
N THR A 97 -22.24 -1.30 -13.98
CA THR A 97 -21.60 -1.57 -12.69
C THR A 97 -20.11 -1.86 -12.85
N ILE A 98 -19.75 -2.67 -13.84
CA ILE A 98 -18.34 -2.96 -14.15
C ILE A 98 -17.60 -1.70 -14.57
N GLY A 99 -18.20 -0.87 -15.42
CA GLY A 99 -17.63 0.41 -15.83
C GLY A 99 -17.31 1.31 -14.64
N ASN A 100 -18.22 1.42 -13.67
CA ASN A 100 -18.01 2.21 -12.46
C ASN A 100 -16.89 1.64 -11.58
N VAL A 101 -16.82 0.31 -11.40
CA VAL A 101 -15.74 -0.34 -10.66
C VAL A 101 -14.39 -0.13 -11.34
N LEU A 102 -14.33 -0.32 -12.66
CA LEU A 102 -13.10 -0.15 -13.44
C LEU A 102 -12.63 1.31 -13.50
N LYS A 103 -13.54 2.27 -13.56
CA LYS A 103 -13.23 3.70 -13.52
C LYS A 103 -12.45 4.08 -12.26
N ILE A 104 -12.74 3.44 -11.13
CA ILE A 104 -12.02 3.67 -9.88
C ILE A 104 -10.79 2.76 -9.78
N GLY A 105 -10.96 1.47 -10.07
CA GLY A 105 -9.95 0.44 -9.85
C GLY A 105 -8.75 0.51 -10.81
N ILE A 106 -8.94 0.87 -12.09
CA ILE A 106 -7.84 0.97 -13.05
C ILE A 106 -6.81 2.03 -12.61
N PRO A 107 -7.19 3.29 -12.29
CA PRO A 107 -6.23 4.27 -11.79
C PRO A 107 -5.46 3.83 -10.54
N VAL A 108 -6.13 3.16 -9.59
CA VAL A 108 -5.49 2.68 -8.34
C VAL A 108 -4.52 1.54 -8.63
N SER A 109 -4.91 0.57 -9.46
CA SER A 109 -4.03 -0.53 -9.86
C SER A 109 -2.80 -0.04 -10.65
N LEU A 110 -2.99 0.97 -11.52
CA LEU A 110 -1.88 1.60 -12.23
C LEU A 110 -0.97 2.39 -11.30
N GLN A 111 -1.54 3.07 -10.29
CA GLN A 111 -0.79 3.76 -9.25
C GLN A 111 0.15 2.78 -8.52
N ASP A 112 -0.38 1.67 -8.01
CA ASP A 112 0.41 0.64 -7.33
C ASP A 112 1.44 -0.01 -8.28
N GLY A 113 1.05 -0.30 -9.52
CA GLY A 113 1.97 -0.83 -10.53
C GLY A 113 3.16 0.10 -10.80
N PHE A 114 2.92 1.42 -10.89
CA PHE A 114 3.98 2.40 -11.07
C PHE A 114 4.92 2.48 -9.86
N ILE A 115 4.39 2.34 -8.63
CA ILE A 115 5.21 2.26 -7.42
C ILE A 115 6.15 1.04 -7.49
N GLN A 116 5.63 -0.12 -7.87
CA GLN A 116 6.45 -1.33 -8.01
C GLN A 116 7.54 -1.19 -9.10
N ILE A 117 7.22 -0.55 -10.23
CA ILE A 117 8.20 -0.22 -11.26
C ILE A 117 9.28 0.72 -10.70
N SER A 118 8.89 1.72 -9.90
CA SER A 118 9.84 2.64 -9.27
C SER A 118 10.82 1.89 -8.35
N PHE A 119 10.34 0.95 -7.53
CA PHE A 119 11.20 0.11 -6.68
C PHE A 119 12.17 -0.76 -7.49
N ILE A 120 11.72 -1.34 -8.62
CA ILE A 120 12.60 -2.10 -9.52
C ILE A 120 13.70 -1.19 -10.08
N ILE A 121 13.36 0.01 -10.53
CA ILE A 121 14.34 0.97 -11.07
C ILE A 121 15.37 1.36 -10.00
N ILE A 122 14.92 1.68 -8.79
CA ILE A 122 15.81 2.04 -7.66
C ILE A 122 16.73 0.86 -7.32
N THR A 123 16.22 -0.36 -7.33
CA THR A 123 17.00 -1.59 -7.13
C THR A 123 18.06 -1.76 -8.22
N ILE A 124 17.73 -1.52 -9.48
CA ILE A 124 18.70 -1.55 -10.59
C ILE A 124 19.79 -0.49 -10.39
N ILE A 125 19.42 0.72 -9.95
CA ILE A 125 20.39 1.80 -9.66
C ILE A 125 21.35 1.35 -8.55
N ALA A 126 20.83 0.77 -7.45
CA ALA A 126 21.65 0.27 -6.35
C ALA A 126 22.58 -0.88 -6.80
N ASN A 127 22.08 -1.83 -7.58
CA ASN A 127 22.85 -2.96 -8.11
C ASN A 127 24.04 -2.51 -8.96
N ARG A 128 23.95 -1.36 -9.63
CA ARG A 128 25.05 -0.80 -10.42
C ARG A 128 26.14 -0.13 -9.58
N ARG A 129 25.88 0.17 -8.30
CA ARG A 129 26.85 0.80 -7.40
C ARG A 129 27.79 -0.19 -6.71
N GLY A 130 27.40 -1.47 -6.66
CA GLY A 130 28.21 -2.54 -6.07
C GLY A 130 27.42 -3.43 -5.13
N LEU A 131 28.08 -4.50 -4.67
CA LEU A 131 27.47 -5.52 -3.82
C LEU A 131 27.00 -4.95 -2.46
N ASN A 132 27.80 -4.09 -1.82
CA ASN A 132 27.46 -3.52 -0.51
C ASN A 132 26.23 -2.60 -0.59
N ASP A 133 26.18 -1.71 -1.60
CA ASP A 133 25.04 -0.82 -1.83
C ASP A 133 23.76 -1.60 -2.14
N ALA A 134 23.85 -2.62 -2.99
CA ALA A 134 22.74 -3.50 -3.34
C ALA A 134 22.18 -4.23 -2.11
N ALA A 135 23.06 -4.79 -1.28
CA ALA A 135 22.69 -5.46 -0.04
C ALA A 135 22.01 -4.49 0.93
N ALA A 136 22.61 -3.31 1.14
CA ALA A 136 22.06 -2.27 2.01
C ALA A 136 20.67 -1.81 1.57
N VAL A 137 20.47 -1.49 0.29
CA VAL A 137 19.15 -1.10 -0.24
C VAL A 137 18.16 -2.26 -0.11
N GLY A 138 18.54 -3.49 -0.45
CA GLY A 138 17.65 -4.64 -0.34
C GLY A 138 17.19 -4.94 1.10
N ILE A 139 18.05 -4.75 2.10
CA ILE A 139 17.70 -4.89 3.52
C ILE A 139 16.73 -3.78 3.92
N VAL A 140 17.06 -2.53 3.60
CA VAL A 140 16.23 -1.38 3.96
C VAL A 140 14.86 -1.43 3.31
N GLU A 141 14.74 -1.86 2.05
CA GLU A 141 13.45 -2.04 1.37
C GLU A 141 12.54 -3.05 2.08
N LYS A 142 13.09 -4.12 2.68
CA LYS A 142 12.32 -5.04 3.53
C LYS A 142 11.81 -4.37 4.80
N ILE A 143 12.67 -3.59 5.46
CA ILE A 143 12.30 -2.84 6.68
C ILE A 143 11.20 -1.81 6.34
N ILE A 144 11.39 -1.04 5.26
CA ILE A 144 10.44 -0.02 4.80
C ILE A 144 9.10 -0.66 4.41
N SER A 145 9.11 -1.80 3.72
CA SER A 145 7.88 -2.52 3.37
C SER A 145 7.03 -2.86 4.60
N PHE A 146 7.66 -3.23 5.72
CA PHE A 146 6.96 -3.46 6.98
C PHE A 146 6.43 -2.16 7.60
N LEU A 147 7.27 -1.11 7.66
CA LEU A 147 6.85 0.19 8.18
C LEU A 147 5.67 0.79 7.39
N PHE A 148 5.66 0.59 6.06
CA PHE A 148 4.65 1.16 5.17
C PHE A 148 3.28 0.47 5.23
N LEU A 149 3.14 -0.62 5.98
CA LEU A 149 1.83 -1.27 6.21
C LEU A 149 0.81 -0.28 6.78
N ILE A 150 1.20 0.57 7.72
CA ILE A 150 0.29 1.56 8.34
C ILE A 150 -0.10 2.65 7.32
N PRO A 151 0.83 3.42 6.71
CA PRO A 151 0.52 4.38 5.65
C PRO A 151 -0.35 3.81 4.52
N SER A 152 0.01 2.63 4.00
CA SER A 152 -0.72 1.99 2.90
C SER A 152 -2.16 1.64 3.31
N SER A 153 -2.37 1.15 4.54
CA SER A 153 -3.71 0.80 5.02
C SER A 153 -4.66 2.00 5.03
N MET A 154 -4.16 3.22 5.27
CA MET A 154 -4.98 4.44 5.35
C MET A 154 -5.73 4.73 4.05
N LEU A 155 -5.13 4.44 2.89
CA LEU A 155 -5.79 4.61 1.59
C LEU A 155 -7.08 3.80 1.55
N SER A 156 -7.02 2.51 1.89
CA SER A 156 -8.17 1.61 1.86
C SER A 156 -9.21 1.96 2.94
N SER A 157 -8.76 2.32 4.15
CA SER A 157 -9.65 2.68 5.27
C SER A 157 -10.44 3.96 4.97
N ILE A 158 -9.78 5.00 4.47
CA ILE A 158 -10.45 6.26 4.13
C ILE A 158 -11.31 6.10 2.90
N SER A 159 -10.89 5.31 1.91
CA SER A 159 -11.71 5.03 0.73
C SER A 159 -13.04 4.38 1.13
N ALA A 160 -13.01 3.36 1.99
CA ALA A 160 -14.23 2.68 2.45
C ALA A 160 -15.12 3.58 3.32
N LEU A 161 -14.57 4.16 4.39
CA LEU A 161 -15.32 5.02 5.31
C LEU A 161 -15.80 6.31 4.63
N GLY A 162 -14.98 6.88 3.76
CA GLY A 162 -15.32 8.05 2.95
C GLY A 162 -16.48 7.73 2.02
N ALA A 163 -16.39 6.65 1.23
CA ALA A 163 -17.45 6.25 0.29
C ALA A 163 -18.78 5.98 1.00
N GLN A 164 -18.76 5.33 2.17
CA GLN A 164 -19.96 5.14 3.00
C GLN A 164 -20.58 6.47 3.44
N ASN A 165 -19.77 7.43 3.90
CA ASN A 165 -20.27 8.73 4.33
C ASN A 165 -20.79 9.56 3.15
N ILE A 166 -20.13 9.49 1.98
CA ILE A 166 -20.60 10.15 0.75
C ILE A 166 -21.93 9.53 0.29
N GLY A 167 -22.00 8.19 0.21
CA GLY A 167 -23.22 7.47 -0.15
C GLY A 167 -24.39 7.68 0.82
N ALA A 168 -24.10 7.97 2.10
CA ALA A 168 -25.10 8.34 3.11
C ALA A 168 -25.49 9.82 3.10
N GLY A 169 -25.05 10.61 2.11
CA GLY A 169 -25.35 12.05 2.02
C GLY A 169 -24.66 12.91 3.09
N LYS A 170 -23.54 12.43 3.67
CA LYS A 170 -22.80 13.08 4.76
C LYS A 170 -21.35 13.42 4.35
N PRO A 171 -21.12 14.23 3.31
CA PRO A 171 -19.78 14.54 2.80
C PRO A 171 -18.86 15.21 3.83
N HIS A 172 -19.42 15.98 4.77
CA HIS A 172 -18.65 16.55 5.88
C HIS A 172 -17.96 15.48 6.72
N ARG A 173 -18.62 14.34 6.97
CA ARG A 173 -18.03 13.22 7.72
C ARG A 173 -16.89 12.56 6.95
N ALA A 174 -16.96 12.49 5.61
CA ALA A 174 -15.84 12.00 4.80
C ALA A 174 -14.59 12.88 4.92
N LYS A 175 -14.77 14.22 4.93
CA LYS A 175 -13.67 15.18 5.17
C LYS A 175 -13.10 15.05 6.59
N LEU A 176 -13.95 14.77 7.58
CA LEU A 176 -13.52 14.53 8.95
C LEU A 176 -12.70 13.23 9.08
N THR A 177 -13.11 12.15 8.41
CA THR A 177 -12.34 10.90 8.32
C THR A 177 -10.94 11.14 7.78
N LEU A 178 -10.81 11.90 6.68
CA LEU A 178 -9.52 12.29 6.12
C LEU A 178 -8.66 13.05 7.15
N ARG A 179 -9.25 14.05 7.83
CA ARG A 179 -8.53 14.85 8.83
C ARG A 179 -8.00 13.99 9.99
N TYR A 180 -8.82 13.10 10.54
CA TYR A 180 -8.41 12.23 11.62
C TYR A 180 -7.33 11.24 11.18
N ALA A 181 -7.42 10.69 9.97
CA ALA A 181 -6.39 9.81 9.44
C ALA A 181 -5.04 10.53 9.26
N ILE A 182 -5.04 11.77 8.77
CA ILE A 182 -3.83 12.59 8.67
C ILE A 182 -3.23 12.83 10.07
N ILE A 183 -4.04 13.17 11.07
CA ILE A 183 -3.54 13.35 12.45
C ILE A 183 -2.91 12.07 12.99
N LEU A 184 -3.55 10.91 12.76
CA LEU A 184 -3.00 9.61 13.17
C LEU A 184 -1.67 9.30 12.47
N ILE A 185 -1.54 9.61 11.19
CA ILE A 185 -0.27 9.47 10.46
C ILE A 185 0.80 10.42 11.01
N LEU A 186 0.45 11.66 11.31
CA LEU A 186 1.40 12.61 11.90
C LEU A 186 1.90 12.13 13.26
N CYS A 187 0.98 11.70 14.15
CA CYS A 187 1.33 11.19 15.47
C CYS A 187 2.17 9.90 15.38
N SER A 188 1.70 8.90 14.61
CA SER A 188 2.44 7.64 14.46
C SER A 188 3.76 7.84 13.72
N GLY A 189 3.83 8.74 12.74
CA GLY A 189 5.03 9.02 11.97
C GLY A 189 6.13 9.64 12.82
N VAL A 190 5.81 10.58 13.71
CA VAL A 190 6.81 11.13 14.66
C VAL A 190 7.39 10.02 15.54
N VAL A 191 6.54 9.11 16.05
CA VAL A 191 6.99 7.99 16.88
C VAL A 191 7.86 7.01 16.09
N VAL A 192 7.39 6.57 14.92
CA VAL A 192 8.11 5.60 14.06
C VAL A 192 9.44 6.17 13.59
N ILE A 193 9.46 7.40 13.09
CA ILE A 193 10.69 8.07 12.66
C ILE A 193 11.63 8.19 13.87
N GLY A 194 11.15 8.68 15.02
CA GLY A 194 11.96 8.82 16.23
C GLY A 194 12.62 7.51 16.65
N ILE A 195 11.85 6.41 16.69
CA ILE A 195 12.38 5.08 17.02
C ILE A 195 13.43 4.66 15.99
N VAL A 196 13.09 4.68 14.70
CA VAL A 196 14.00 4.21 13.64
C VAL A 196 15.28 5.04 13.58
N GLN A 197 15.24 6.35 13.83
CA GLN A 197 16.47 7.16 13.87
C GLN A 197 17.44 6.68 14.97
N LEU A 198 16.91 6.27 16.12
CA LEU A 198 17.69 5.76 17.26
C LEU A 198 18.23 4.35 17.00
N ILE A 199 17.43 3.46 16.40
CA ILE A 199 17.77 2.03 16.27
C ILE A 199 18.14 1.58 14.85
N ALA A 200 18.31 2.50 13.89
CA ALA A 200 18.60 2.16 12.49
C ALA A 200 19.81 1.22 12.30
N PRO A 201 20.98 1.42 12.95
CA PRO A 201 22.11 0.49 12.83
C PRO A 201 21.75 -0.92 13.28
N GLN A 202 21.04 -1.06 14.40
CA GLN A 202 20.64 -2.35 14.95
C GLN A 202 19.64 -3.06 14.03
N LEU A 203 18.68 -2.32 13.47
CA LEU A 203 17.72 -2.88 12.52
C LEU A 203 18.39 -3.43 11.26
N VAL A 204 19.42 -2.74 10.74
CA VAL A 204 20.16 -3.20 9.56
C VAL A 204 21.07 -4.38 9.93
N ALA A 205 21.74 -4.31 11.09
CA ALA A 205 22.63 -5.36 11.58
C ALA A 205 21.92 -6.70 11.86
N MET A 206 20.59 -6.70 12.06
CA MET A 206 19.81 -7.95 12.14
C MET A 206 19.85 -8.79 10.85
N PHE A 207 20.22 -8.20 9.71
CA PHE A 207 20.23 -8.87 8.42
C PHE A 207 21.64 -9.12 7.87
N ASP A 208 22.63 -8.32 8.27
CA ASP A 208 24.00 -8.40 7.78
C ASP A 208 24.98 -7.78 8.79
N ASP A 209 26.05 -8.50 9.12
CA ASP A 209 27.06 -8.07 10.10
C ASP A 209 28.21 -7.24 9.49
N SER A 210 28.25 -7.06 8.17
CA SER A 210 29.29 -6.29 7.48
C SER A 210 29.24 -4.82 7.90
N PRO A 211 30.32 -4.26 8.48
CA PRO A 211 30.32 -2.87 8.93
C PRO A 211 29.95 -1.86 7.85
N GLU A 212 30.36 -2.14 6.60
CA GLU A 212 30.07 -1.25 5.47
C GLU A 212 28.61 -1.32 5.02
N VAL A 213 28.01 -2.52 4.99
CA VAL A 213 26.58 -2.70 4.68
C VAL A 213 25.72 -2.05 5.75
N VAL A 214 26.06 -2.23 7.03
CA VAL A 214 25.37 -1.60 8.15
C VAL A 214 25.46 -0.07 8.07
N ARG A 215 26.64 0.47 7.75
CA ARG A 215 26.84 1.91 7.58
C ARG A 215 25.98 2.48 6.46
N LEU A 216 26.05 1.88 5.26
CA LEU A 216 25.30 2.31 4.08
C LEU A 216 23.78 2.16 4.28
N GLY A 217 23.35 1.02 4.82
CA GLY A 217 21.94 0.74 5.12
C GLY A 217 21.39 1.68 6.17
N THR A 218 22.15 2.00 7.22
CA THR A 218 21.76 2.99 8.24
C THR A 218 21.55 4.36 7.60
N GLN A 219 22.48 4.80 6.76
CA GLN A 219 22.38 6.08 6.06
C GLN A 219 21.12 6.15 5.19
N TYR A 220 20.87 5.09 4.42
CA TYR A 220 19.71 5.00 3.53
C TYR A 220 18.40 4.96 4.33
N LEU A 221 18.32 4.13 5.38
CA LEU A 221 17.13 3.99 6.22
C LEU A 221 16.78 5.29 6.95
N ARG A 222 17.79 6.00 7.49
CA ARG A 222 17.56 7.26 8.22
C ARG A 222 17.01 8.37 7.34
N SER A 223 17.44 8.48 6.09
CA SER A 223 16.84 9.47 5.17
C SER A 223 15.50 9.01 4.62
N TYR A 224 15.35 7.71 4.33
CA TYR A 224 14.12 7.17 3.75
C TYR A 224 12.97 7.13 4.78
N VAL A 225 13.19 6.79 6.05
CA VAL A 225 12.07 6.63 7.02
C VAL A 225 11.20 7.89 7.18
N VAL A 226 11.73 9.08 6.88
CA VAL A 226 10.95 10.34 6.84
C VAL A 226 9.76 10.25 5.88
N ASP A 227 9.89 9.46 4.82
CA ASP A 227 8.85 9.21 3.83
C ASP A 227 7.61 8.56 4.43
N TYR A 228 7.72 7.83 5.55
CA TYR A 228 6.54 7.28 6.26
C TYR A 228 5.49 8.38 6.51
N LEU A 229 5.94 9.57 6.94
CA LEU A 229 5.07 10.70 7.23
C LEU A 229 4.43 11.25 5.96
N PHE A 230 5.26 11.52 4.94
CA PHE A 230 4.79 12.15 3.71
C PHE A 230 3.94 11.21 2.85
N ALA A 231 4.36 9.95 2.74
CA ALA A 231 3.62 8.90 2.09
C ALA A 231 2.27 8.67 2.75
N GLY A 232 2.23 8.61 4.09
CA GLY A 232 0.98 8.48 4.83
C GLY A 232 0.00 9.62 4.51
N ILE A 233 0.45 10.87 4.43
CA ILE A 233 -0.43 12.00 4.11
C ILE A 233 -1.02 11.85 2.69
N HIS A 234 -0.19 11.59 1.68
CA HIS A 234 -0.74 11.49 0.32
C HIS A 234 -1.55 10.20 0.11
N PHE A 235 -1.25 9.09 0.79
CA PHE A 235 -2.12 7.91 0.80
C PHE A 235 -3.47 8.21 1.44
N CYS A 236 -3.51 9.00 2.51
CA CYS A 236 -4.77 9.45 3.08
C CYS A 236 -5.59 10.25 2.05
N MET A 237 -4.94 11.17 1.34
CA MET A 237 -5.56 11.99 0.28
C MET A 237 -6.02 11.12 -0.90
N SER A 238 -5.22 10.16 -1.35
CA SER A 238 -5.59 9.20 -2.39
C SER A 238 -6.83 8.40 -2.01
N GLY A 239 -6.92 7.95 -0.75
CA GLY A 239 -8.10 7.28 -0.21
C GLY A 239 -9.35 8.15 -0.27
N TYR A 240 -9.23 9.42 0.09
CA TYR A 240 -10.32 10.40 -0.04
C TYR A 240 -10.72 10.63 -1.49
N PHE A 241 -9.77 10.75 -2.41
CA PHE A 241 -10.06 10.88 -3.85
C PHE A 241 -10.77 9.65 -4.42
N CYS A 242 -10.44 8.45 -3.95
CA CYS A 242 -11.19 7.25 -4.30
C CYS A 242 -12.63 7.30 -3.76
N ALA A 243 -12.83 7.77 -2.53
CA ALA A 243 -14.15 7.90 -1.92
C ALA A 243 -15.09 8.88 -2.66
N ILE A 244 -14.55 9.90 -3.32
CA ILE A 244 -15.31 10.86 -4.15
C ILE A 244 -15.26 10.54 -5.65
N GLU A 245 -14.89 9.30 -6.02
CA GLU A 245 -14.81 8.81 -7.40
C GLU A 245 -13.84 9.56 -8.33
N ARG A 246 -12.80 10.17 -7.76
CA ARG A 246 -11.73 10.90 -8.47
C ARG A 246 -10.36 10.22 -8.34
N SER A 247 -10.32 8.90 -8.37
CA SER A 247 -9.06 8.12 -8.26
C SER A 247 -8.04 8.43 -9.37
N GLY A 248 -8.46 9.03 -10.49
CA GLY A 248 -7.53 9.55 -11.51
C GLY A 248 -6.55 10.60 -10.96
N ILE A 249 -6.95 11.37 -9.95
CA ILE A 249 -6.05 12.31 -9.24
C ILE A 249 -4.99 11.51 -8.48
N SER A 250 -5.40 10.41 -7.83
CA SER A 250 -4.49 9.51 -7.10
C SER A 250 -3.38 8.99 -8.01
N PHE A 251 -3.77 8.48 -9.18
CA PHE A 251 -2.81 8.04 -10.19
C PHE A 251 -1.87 9.18 -10.64
N LEU A 252 -2.42 10.35 -10.96
CA LEU A 252 -1.64 11.46 -11.51
C LEU A 252 -0.56 11.97 -10.56
N HIS A 253 -0.91 12.25 -9.30
CA HIS A 253 0.07 12.80 -8.34
C HIS A 253 1.21 11.82 -8.07
N ASN A 254 0.90 10.52 -8.00
CA ASN A 254 1.87 9.48 -7.74
C ASN A 254 2.80 9.27 -8.96
N SER A 255 2.23 9.23 -10.16
CA SER A 255 3.01 9.10 -11.39
C SER A 255 3.95 10.29 -11.59
N ILE A 256 3.49 11.52 -11.35
CA ILE A 256 4.33 12.73 -11.40
C ILE A 256 5.43 12.66 -10.34
N SER A 257 5.11 12.28 -9.10
CA SER A 257 6.10 12.09 -8.03
C SER A 257 7.21 11.11 -8.43
N ILE A 258 6.84 9.97 -9.00
CA ILE A 258 7.80 8.94 -9.41
C ILE A 258 8.69 9.43 -10.55
N VAL A 259 8.08 9.98 -11.60
CA VAL A 259 8.79 10.35 -12.83
C VAL A 259 9.63 11.62 -12.66
N CYS A 260 9.14 12.61 -11.90
CA CYS A 260 9.79 13.91 -11.78
C CYS A 260 10.71 14.04 -10.56
N ALA A 261 10.48 13.27 -9.51
CA ALA A 261 11.25 13.39 -8.27
C ALA A 261 11.92 12.07 -7.87
N ARG A 262 11.14 11.02 -7.54
CA ARG A 262 11.69 9.82 -6.89
C ARG A 262 12.78 9.13 -7.71
N VAL A 263 12.53 8.84 -8.99
CA VAL A 263 13.52 8.15 -9.85
C VAL A 263 14.67 9.09 -10.25
N PRO A 264 14.43 10.32 -10.76
CA PRO A 264 15.52 11.22 -11.11
C PRO A 264 16.43 11.58 -9.93
N ILE A 265 15.87 11.86 -8.76
CA ILE A 265 16.67 12.20 -7.57
C ILE A 265 17.49 10.99 -7.14
N SER A 266 16.93 9.76 -7.15
CA SER A 266 17.70 8.55 -6.85
C SER A 266 18.88 8.36 -7.80
N TYR A 267 18.67 8.58 -9.10
CA TYR A 267 19.71 8.46 -10.13
C TYR A 267 20.77 9.56 -10.05
N ILE A 268 20.36 10.81 -9.83
CA ILE A 268 21.31 11.92 -9.65
C ILE A 268 22.12 11.72 -8.37
N ALA A 269 21.47 11.26 -7.29
CA ALA A 269 22.14 10.95 -6.03
C ALA A 269 23.15 9.80 -6.18
N SER A 270 22.85 8.78 -7.00
CA SER A 270 23.78 7.67 -7.22
C SER A 270 25.06 8.10 -7.94
N ILE A 271 24.98 9.07 -8.84
CA ILE A 271 26.14 9.59 -9.57
C ILE A 271 26.91 10.62 -8.74
N LYS A 272 26.21 11.59 -8.13
CA LYS A 272 26.86 12.70 -7.41
C LYS A 272 27.42 12.30 -6.05
N PHE A 273 26.86 11.26 -5.42
CA PHE A 273 27.24 10.81 -4.07
C PHE A 273 27.53 9.30 -4.06
N PRO A 274 28.60 8.84 -4.74
CA PRO A 274 28.89 7.41 -4.89
C PRO A 274 29.32 6.72 -3.59
N THR A 275 29.77 7.46 -2.58
CA THR A 275 30.28 6.92 -1.30
C THR A 275 29.23 6.81 -0.19
N THR A 276 28.02 7.34 -0.41
CA THR A 276 26.94 7.35 0.58
C THR A 276 25.58 7.05 -0.07
N LEU A 277 24.69 6.40 0.69
CA LEU A 277 23.30 6.19 0.30
C LEU A 277 22.34 7.23 0.89
N PHE A 278 22.78 8.11 1.80
CA PHE A 278 21.88 9.06 2.45
C PHE A 278 21.09 9.93 1.46
N PRO A 279 21.71 10.57 0.43
CA PRO A 279 20.98 11.40 -0.52
C PRO A 279 20.04 10.59 -1.42
N MET A 280 20.38 9.33 -1.69
CA MET A 280 19.51 8.43 -2.45
C MET A 280 18.24 8.09 -1.66
N GLY A 281 18.34 7.92 -0.33
CA GLY A 281 17.17 7.69 0.53
C GLY A 281 16.25 8.91 0.66
N CYS A 282 16.77 10.12 0.47
CA CYS A 282 15.95 11.34 0.41
C CYS A 282 15.04 11.42 -0.83
N ALA A 283 15.27 10.59 -1.86
CA ALA A 283 14.50 10.66 -3.09
C ALA A 283 13.01 10.30 -2.90
N ALA A 284 12.71 9.34 -2.02
CA ALA A 284 11.34 8.94 -1.71
C ALA A 284 10.58 10.04 -0.94
N PRO A 285 11.09 10.59 0.19
CA PRO A 285 10.49 11.75 0.86
C PRO A 285 10.24 12.94 -0.08
N CYS A 286 11.19 13.27 -0.96
CA CYS A 286 11.04 14.35 -1.92
C CYS A 286 9.89 14.10 -2.92
N GLY A 287 9.76 12.86 -3.41
CA GLY A 287 8.64 12.45 -4.26
C GLY A 287 7.31 12.58 -3.52
N SER A 288 7.22 12.05 -2.31
CA SER A 288 6.00 12.13 -1.50
C SER A 288 5.64 13.57 -1.13
N LEU A 289 6.61 14.46 -0.93
CA LEU A 289 6.35 15.88 -0.72
C LEU A 289 5.74 16.54 -1.96
N LEU A 290 6.28 16.26 -3.15
CA LEU A 290 5.69 16.72 -4.41
C LEU A 290 4.25 16.20 -4.59
N SER A 291 4.05 14.92 -4.27
CA SER A 291 2.74 14.26 -4.24
C SER A 291 1.75 15.00 -3.32
N ILE A 292 2.16 15.34 -2.09
CA ILE A 292 1.34 16.12 -1.15
C ILE A 292 0.94 17.46 -1.74
N ILE A 293 1.88 18.20 -2.34
CA ILE A 293 1.60 19.51 -2.94
C ILE A 293 0.49 19.38 -3.99
N ILE A 294 0.60 18.40 -4.89
CA ILE A 294 -0.41 18.13 -5.92
C ILE A 294 -1.75 17.76 -5.28
N CYS A 295 -1.76 16.88 -4.28
CA CYS A 295 -2.97 16.48 -3.57
C CYS A 295 -3.66 17.67 -2.87
N VAL A 296 -2.90 18.54 -2.19
CA VAL A 296 -3.44 19.71 -1.49
C VAL A 296 -4.04 20.70 -2.48
N ILE A 297 -3.35 20.98 -3.59
CA ILE A 297 -3.88 21.84 -4.66
C ILE A 297 -5.20 21.26 -5.20
N ALA A 298 -5.21 19.96 -5.54
CA ALA A 298 -6.41 19.29 -6.04
C ALA A 298 -7.57 19.36 -5.03
N TYR A 299 -7.29 19.13 -3.74
CA TYR A 299 -8.28 19.21 -2.68
C TYR A 299 -8.86 20.62 -2.53
N ILE A 300 -8.03 21.66 -2.58
CA ILE A 300 -8.50 23.06 -2.50
C ILE A 300 -9.39 23.39 -3.71
N VAL A 301 -8.97 23.01 -4.92
CA VAL A 301 -9.74 23.26 -6.17
C VAL A 301 -11.10 22.58 -6.12
N ILE A 302 -11.17 21.32 -5.69
CA ILE A 302 -12.43 20.57 -5.56
C ILE A 302 -13.36 21.26 -4.56
N ASN A 303 -12.86 21.60 -3.36
CA ASN A 303 -13.67 22.26 -2.33
C ASN A 303 -14.15 23.66 -2.74
N LYS A 304 -13.34 24.41 -3.50
CA LYS A 304 -13.75 25.72 -4.02
C LYS A 304 -14.90 25.58 -5.02
N LYS A 305 -14.81 24.61 -5.93
CA LYS A 305 -15.85 24.33 -6.92
C LYS A 305 -17.17 23.90 -6.26
N GLU A 306 -17.12 23.00 -5.27
CA GLU A 306 -18.30 22.59 -4.49
C GLU A 306 -18.98 23.78 -3.80
N LYS A 307 -18.21 24.71 -3.22
CA LYS A 307 -18.77 25.91 -2.59
C LYS A 307 -19.44 26.84 -3.60
N THR A 308 -18.82 27.06 -4.76
CA THR A 308 -19.40 27.92 -5.81
C THR A 308 -20.71 27.34 -6.33
N GLU A 309 -20.77 26.02 -6.59
CA GLU A 309 -21.98 25.35 -7.05
C GLU A 309 -23.10 25.39 -5.99
N ALA A 310 -22.76 25.30 -4.70
CA ALA A 310 -23.74 25.42 -3.62
C ALA A 310 -24.32 26.85 -3.51
N ILE A 311 -23.52 27.89 -3.76
CA ILE A 311 -23.96 29.30 -3.74
C ILE A 311 -24.83 29.63 -4.96
N GLN A 312 -24.59 29.01 -6.11
CA GLN A 312 -25.36 29.24 -7.34
C GLN A 312 -26.72 28.53 -7.34
N ASN A 313 -26.87 27.45 -6.56
CA ASN A 313 -28.08 26.62 -6.52
C ASN A 313 -28.97 26.87 -5.28
N GLY A 314 -28.59 27.79 -4.39
CA GLY A 314 -29.33 28.15 -3.17
C GLY A 314 -29.85 29.57 -3.22
#